data_AF-A0A6B0YV31-F1
#
_entry.id   AF-A0A6B0YV31-F1
#
_cell.length_a   1.000
_cell.length_b   1.000
_cell.length_c   1.000
_cell.angle_alpha   90.00
_cell.angle_beta   90.00
_cell.angle_gamma   90.00
#
_symmetry.space_group_name_H-M   'P 1'
#
loop_
_entity.id
_entity.type
_entity.pdbx_description
1 polymer ?
#
loop_
_entity_poly.entity_id
_entity_poly.type
_entity_poly.pdbx_seq_one_letter_code
_entity_poly.pdbx_strand_id
1 'polypeptide(L)'
;MGPSVWQAVIPSLSGKVAVPARFDLRVNTKWKFTVVVVLVLAAASVVTVPSALLAQASTGQESGATEDSSGIDDATEVEIQRRFNELRREILDDRADSIGWWLSGIALLLALLVLIFGFAGYLVFRRLQLVEEEVRRSVEQARVHVEEAGKLAEEIRGYGGEADEPLRGMDSTELAFARTQIGEEISRVPGRAGASAIAEARQLEEEGRLSESIERWKHIATVAEGNNDELAALAFRSIGDLSERLSRSVR
;
A
#
# COMPACT_ATOMS: atom_id res chain seq x y z
N MET A 1 21.08 -65.67 -26.91
CA MET A 1 20.81 -64.36 -27.55
C MET A 1 19.32 -64.12 -27.46
N GLY A 2 18.92 -63.05 -26.78
CA GLY A 2 17.53 -62.67 -26.57
C GLY A 2 17.45 -61.71 -25.38
N PRO A 3 17.45 -60.38 -25.61
CA PRO A 3 17.34 -59.42 -24.51
C PRO A 3 15.89 -59.38 -24.01
N SER A 4 15.73 -59.66 -22.72
CA SER A 4 14.51 -59.51 -21.94
C SER A 4 14.13 -58.03 -21.83
N VAL A 5 12.97 -57.71 -22.37
CA VAL A 5 12.30 -56.40 -22.28
C VAL A 5 11.68 -56.28 -20.88
N TRP A 6 12.28 -55.47 -20.01
CA TRP A 6 11.64 -54.98 -18.80
C TRP A 6 11.03 -53.60 -19.09
N GLN A 7 9.75 -53.58 -19.44
CA GLN A 7 8.94 -52.36 -19.45
C GLN A 7 8.53 -52.03 -18.01
N ALA A 8 9.20 -51.06 -17.41
CA ALA A 8 8.73 -50.42 -16.19
C ALA A 8 7.61 -49.42 -16.55
N VAL A 9 6.38 -49.81 -16.26
CA VAL A 9 5.20 -48.93 -16.32
C VAL A 9 5.31 -47.94 -15.16
N ILE A 10 5.62 -46.67 -15.47
CA ILE A 10 5.56 -45.57 -14.51
C ILE A 10 4.11 -45.06 -14.49
N PRO A 11 3.38 -45.16 -13.37
CA PRO A 11 2.07 -44.52 -13.26
C PRO A 11 2.22 -43.01 -13.22
N SER A 12 1.62 -42.35 -14.22
CA SER A 12 1.42 -40.90 -14.27
C SER A 12 0.55 -40.46 -13.10
N LEU A 13 1.20 -40.00 -12.02
CA LEU A 13 0.55 -39.24 -10.95
C LEU A 13 0.26 -37.84 -11.50
N SER A 14 -0.89 -37.70 -12.17
CA SER A 14 -1.54 -36.42 -12.42
C SER A 14 -2.03 -35.85 -11.09
N GLY A 15 -1.08 -35.38 -10.29
CA GLY A 15 -1.34 -34.56 -9.12
C GLY A 15 -1.80 -33.19 -9.60
N LYS A 16 -3.12 -32.96 -9.57
CA LYS A 16 -3.69 -31.62 -9.58
C LYS A 16 -3.12 -30.87 -8.37
N VAL A 17 -2.02 -30.16 -8.56
CA VAL A 17 -1.52 -29.21 -7.58
C VAL A 17 -2.56 -28.10 -7.53
N ALA A 18 -3.41 -28.16 -6.52
CA ALA A 18 -4.33 -27.10 -6.18
C ALA A 18 -3.49 -25.85 -5.88
N VAL A 19 -3.41 -24.96 -6.87
CA VAL A 19 -2.80 -23.64 -6.72
C VAL A 19 -3.55 -22.95 -5.59
N PRO A 20 -2.88 -22.59 -4.47
CA PRO A 20 -3.54 -21.89 -3.39
C PRO A 20 -4.06 -20.58 -3.95
N ALA A 21 -5.39 -20.41 -3.88
CA ALA A 21 -6.06 -19.17 -4.24
C ALA A 21 -5.33 -18.02 -3.54
N ARG A 22 -4.65 -17.18 -4.31
CA ARG A 22 -4.11 -15.91 -3.82
C ARG A 22 -5.31 -15.11 -3.32
N PHE A 23 -5.51 -15.14 -2.01
CA PHE A 23 -6.43 -14.25 -1.31
C PHE A 23 -5.85 -12.85 -1.48
N ASP A 24 -6.28 -12.18 -2.54
CA ASP A 24 -6.11 -10.75 -2.75
C ASP A 24 -6.91 -10.03 -1.64
N LEU A 25 -6.31 -9.96 -0.46
CA LEU A 25 -6.65 -8.99 0.55
C LEU A 25 -6.19 -7.62 0.03
N ARG A 26 -6.90 -7.11 -0.99
CA ARG A 26 -7.11 -5.66 -1.12
C ARG A 26 -7.85 -5.24 0.13
N VAL A 27 -7.08 -5.00 1.20
CA VAL A 27 -7.57 -4.40 2.42
C VAL A 27 -8.10 -3.04 2.02
N ASN A 28 -9.41 -3.01 1.78
CA ASN A 28 -10.16 -1.89 1.26
C ASN A 28 -9.84 -0.69 2.14
N THR A 29 -9.11 0.29 1.60
CA THR A 29 -8.61 1.47 2.31
C THR A 29 -9.76 2.18 3.04
N LYS A 30 -10.98 2.07 2.49
CA LYS A 30 -12.21 2.57 3.11
C LYS A 30 -12.45 2.00 4.52
N TRP A 31 -12.17 0.73 4.77
CA TRP A 31 -12.41 0.08 6.06
C TRP A 31 -11.44 0.58 7.14
N LYS A 32 -10.17 0.83 6.77
CA LYS A 32 -9.19 1.45 7.68
C LYS A 32 -9.63 2.86 8.08
N PHE A 33 -10.12 3.66 7.12
CA PHE A 33 -10.67 4.99 7.43
C PHE A 33 -11.92 4.91 8.30
N THR A 34 -12.80 3.93 8.10
CA THR A 34 -14.01 3.82 8.95
C THR A 34 -13.65 3.47 10.39
N VAL A 35 -12.70 2.55 10.61
CA VAL A 35 -12.27 2.19 11.97
C VAL A 35 -11.55 3.34 12.65
N VAL A 36 -10.68 4.09 11.95
CA VAL A 36 -10.01 5.27 12.51
C VAL A 36 -11.01 6.38 12.83
N VAL A 37 -11.99 6.64 11.96
CA VAL A 37 -13.02 7.67 12.22
C VAL A 37 -13.90 7.28 13.40
N VAL A 38 -14.31 6.01 13.52
CA VAL A 38 -15.09 5.53 14.68
C VAL A 38 -14.27 5.61 15.97
N LEU A 39 -12.97 5.29 15.91
CA LEU A 39 -12.08 5.39 17.07
C LEU A 39 -11.86 6.85 17.52
N VAL A 40 -11.71 7.77 16.56
CA VAL A 40 -11.59 9.22 16.83
C VAL A 40 -12.90 9.80 17.35
N LEU A 41 -14.06 9.37 16.81
CA LEU A 41 -15.37 9.78 17.34
C LEU A 41 -15.60 9.25 18.77
N ALA A 42 -15.21 8.01 19.05
CA ALA A 42 -15.29 7.43 20.39
C ALA A 42 -14.36 8.16 21.37
N ALA A 43 -13.12 8.46 20.97
CA ALA A 43 -12.20 9.24 21.80
C ALA A 43 -12.69 10.68 22.05
N ALA A 44 -13.30 11.33 21.05
CA ALA A 44 -13.89 12.66 21.19
C ALA A 44 -15.11 12.68 22.15
N SER A 45 -15.87 11.59 22.21
CA SER A 45 -17.00 11.47 23.15
C SER A 45 -16.58 11.27 24.61
N VAL A 46 -15.35 10.81 24.87
CA VAL A 46 -14.83 10.63 26.25
C VAL A 46 -14.15 11.91 26.77
N VAL A 47 -13.64 12.78 25.88
CA VAL A 47 -13.00 14.06 26.27
C VAL A 47 -14.02 15.17 26.52
N THR A 48 -15.28 14.99 26.15
CA THR A 48 -16.38 15.86 26.59
C THR A 48 -16.88 15.45 27.98
N VAL A 49 -15.96 15.40 28.95
CA VAL A 49 -16.33 15.47 30.37
C VAL A 49 -17.06 16.81 30.54
N PRO A 50 -18.31 16.82 31.03
CA PRO A 50 -19.07 18.05 31.14
C PRO A 50 -18.37 18.96 32.17
N SER A 51 -17.63 19.95 31.68
CA SER A 51 -17.05 21.04 32.47
C SER A 51 -18.13 21.82 33.24
N ALA A 52 -19.41 21.57 32.96
CA ALA A 52 -20.55 22.04 33.73
C ALA A 52 -20.54 21.52 35.19
N LEU A 53 -19.92 20.37 35.49
CA LEU A 53 -19.85 19.85 36.87
C LEU A 53 -18.77 20.51 37.74
N LEU A 54 -17.79 21.19 37.13
CA LEU A 54 -16.76 21.94 37.87
C LEU A 54 -17.18 23.40 38.17
N ALA A 55 -18.18 23.94 37.46
CA ALA A 55 -18.69 25.29 37.69
C ALA A 55 -19.71 25.38 38.85
N GLN A 56 -20.30 24.26 39.28
CA GLN A 56 -21.30 24.22 40.37
C GLN A 56 -20.72 24.06 41.78
N ALA A 57 -19.39 24.07 41.94
CA ALA A 57 -18.76 24.03 43.26
C ALA A 57 -18.39 25.43 43.83
N SER A 58 -18.66 26.52 43.10
CA SER A 58 -18.20 27.87 43.48
C SER A 58 -19.31 28.89 43.77
N THR A 59 -20.59 28.53 43.67
CA THR A 59 -21.68 29.39 44.12
C THR A 59 -21.95 29.17 45.61
N GLY A 60 -20.95 29.52 46.41
CA GLY A 60 -21.17 29.98 47.78
C GLY A 60 -21.97 31.27 47.69
N GLN A 61 -23.30 31.13 47.66
CA GLN A 61 -24.24 32.21 47.80
C GLN A 61 -24.03 32.81 49.20
N GLU A 62 -23.32 33.94 49.27
CA GLU A 62 -23.38 34.87 50.39
C GLU A 62 -24.83 35.33 50.51
N SER A 63 -25.64 34.54 51.22
CA SER A 63 -26.92 34.99 51.74
C SER A 63 -26.60 35.99 52.84
N GLY A 64 -26.64 37.27 52.48
CA GLY A 64 -26.67 38.37 53.44
C GLY A 64 -27.83 38.14 54.41
N ALA A 65 -27.50 37.64 55.60
CA ALA A 65 -28.42 37.58 56.72
C ALA A 65 -28.57 39.00 57.24
N THR A 66 -29.73 39.59 56.94
CA THR A 66 -30.26 40.73 57.68
C THR A 66 -30.51 40.23 59.11
N GLU A 67 -29.84 40.86 60.07
CA GLU A 67 -30.03 40.68 61.50
C GLU A 67 -31.50 40.90 61.87
N ASP A 68 -32.20 39.82 62.22
CA ASP A 68 -33.34 39.88 63.14
C ASP A 68 -33.38 38.55 63.92
N SER A 69 -32.61 38.52 65.01
CA SER A 69 -32.41 37.38 65.88
C SER A 69 -33.53 37.27 66.91
N SER A 70 -34.68 36.72 66.50
CA SER A 70 -35.66 36.19 67.46
C SER A 70 -35.52 34.67 67.58
N GLY A 71 -34.78 34.23 68.60
CA GLY A 71 -34.88 32.92 69.26
C GLY A 71 -35.06 31.70 68.34
N ILE A 72 -34.04 31.36 67.56
CA ILE A 72 -33.87 29.97 67.12
C ILE A 72 -33.23 29.25 68.32
N ASP A 73 -33.94 28.31 68.92
CA ASP A 73 -33.43 27.53 70.06
C ASP A 73 -32.12 26.82 69.66
N ASP A 74 -31.10 26.86 70.52
CA ASP A 74 -29.82 26.14 70.33
C ASP A 74 -30.05 24.66 69.96
N ALA A 75 -31.14 24.06 70.45
CA ALA A 75 -31.54 22.69 70.14
C ALA A 75 -31.88 22.50 68.65
N THR A 76 -32.54 23.47 68.03
CA THR A 76 -32.84 23.44 66.59
C THR A 76 -31.58 23.63 65.75
N GLU A 77 -30.60 24.41 66.20
CA GLU A 77 -29.35 24.60 65.47
C GLU A 77 -28.48 23.33 65.47
N VAL A 78 -28.40 22.61 66.60
CA VAL A 78 -27.68 21.33 66.67
C VAL A 78 -28.31 20.26 65.79
N GLU A 79 -29.65 20.20 65.70
CA GLU A 79 -30.37 19.26 64.84
C GLU A 79 -30.11 19.56 63.34
N ILE A 80 -30.09 20.84 62.96
CA ILE A 80 -29.76 21.29 61.60
C ILE A 80 -28.32 20.90 61.24
N GLN A 81 -27.36 21.13 62.15
CA GLN A 81 -25.96 20.74 61.91
C GLN A 81 -25.80 19.22 61.80
N ARG A 82 -26.53 18.44 62.60
CA ARG A 82 -26.51 16.97 62.53
C ARG A 82 -27.04 16.46 61.20
N ARG A 83 -28.19 16.99 60.75
CA ARG A 83 -28.79 16.67 59.44
C ARG A 83 -27.85 17.04 58.30
N PHE A 84 -27.20 18.21 58.37
CA PHE A 84 -26.25 18.64 57.36
C PHE A 84 -25.02 17.73 57.29
N ASN A 85 -24.54 17.25 58.43
CA ASN A 85 -23.41 16.33 58.48
C ASN A 85 -23.76 14.94 57.91
N GLU A 86 -24.97 14.44 58.18
CA GLU A 86 -25.48 13.20 57.55
C GLU A 86 -25.61 13.35 56.02
N LEU A 87 -26.23 14.43 55.53
CA LEU A 87 -26.37 14.71 54.09
C LEU A 87 -25.01 14.85 53.39
N ARG A 88 -24.03 15.49 54.04
CA ARG A 88 -22.69 15.64 53.47
C ARG A 88 -21.98 14.31 53.35
N ARG A 89 -22.16 13.41 54.32
CA ARG A 89 -21.55 12.08 54.31
C ARG A 89 -22.14 11.19 53.21
N GLU A 90 -23.46 11.23 53.03
CA GLU A 90 -24.15 10.47 51.97
C GLU A 90 -23.72 10.93 50.56
N ILE A 91 -23.63 12.24 50.33
CA ILE A 91 -23.15 12.80 49.05
C ILE A 91 -21.68 12.45 48.76
N LEU A 92 -20.84 12.35 49.80
CA LEU A 92 -19.43 11.99 49.64
C LEU A 92 -19.26 10.50 49.28
N ASP A 93 -20.07 9.62 49.85
CA ASP A 93 -20.03 8.17 49.56
C ASP A 93 -20.50 7.88 48.13
N ASP A 94 -21.63 8.47 47.70
CA ASP A 94 -22.15 8.29 46.33
C ASP A 94 -21.17 8.76 45.25
N ARG A 95 -20.42 9.84 45.54
CA ARG A 95 -19.39 10.34 44.63
C ARG A 95 -18.21 9.39 44.55
N ALA A 96 -17.76 8.83 45.67
CA ALA A 96 -16.65 7.89 45.72
C ALA A 96 -16.95 6.61 44.92
N ASP A 97 -18.16 6.06 45.08
CA ASP A 97 -18.60 4.89 44.33
C ASP A 97 -18.73 5.17 42.83
N SER A 98 -19.26 6.34 42.44
CA SER A 98 -19.31 6.71 41.03
C SER A 98 -17.91 6.85 40.41
N ILE A 99 -16.94 7.41 41.15
CA ILE A 99 -15.55 7.56 40.67
C ILE A 99 -14.91 6.18 40.52
N GLY A 100 -15.14 5.27 41.47
CA GLY A 100 -14.65 3.90 41.39
C GLY A 100 -15.17 3.16 40.15
N TRP A 101 -16.46 3.32 39.84
CA TRP A 101 -17.07 2.72 38.66
C TRP A 101 -16.48 3.28 37.35
N TRP A 102 -16.31 4.60 37.24
CA TRP A 102 -15.69 5.23 36.06
C TRP A 102 -14.22 4.83 35.88
N LEU A 103 -13.44 4.78 36.96
CA LEU A 103 -12.04 4.35 36.91
C LEU A 103 -11.90 2.89 36.46
N SER A 104 -12.80 2.01 36.91
CA SER A 104 -12.85 0.62 36.44
C SER A 104 -13.11 0.55 34.93
N GLY A 105 -14.05 1.36 34.42
CA GLY A 105 -14.33 1.47 32.99
C GLY A 105 -13.11 1.93 32.18
N ILE A 106 -12.40 2.96 32.65
CA ILE A 106 -11.19 3.46 32.00
C ILE A 106 -10.07 2.41 32.01
N ALA A 107 -9.87 1.74 33.15
CA ALA A 107 -8.85 0.69 33.26
C ALA A 107 -9.12 -0.48 32.29
N LEU A 108 -10.38 -0.90 32.17
CA LEU A 108 -10.79 -1.93 31.20
C LEU A 108 -10.50 -1.49 29.76
N LEU A 109 -10.83 -0.23 29.42
CA LEU A 109 -10.60 0.32 28.09
C LEU A 109 -9.11 0.37 27.74
N LEU A 110 -8.27 0.81 28.69
CA LEU A 110 -6.81 0.83 28.49
C LEU A 110 -6.25 -0.59 28.31
N ALA A 111 -6.71 -1.57 29.10
CA ALA A 111 -6.30 -2.96 28.95
C ALA A 111 -6.65 -3.51 27.56
N LEU A 112 -7.86 -3.22 27.08
CA LEU A 112 -8.31 -3.62 25.74
C LEU A 112 -7.49 -2.95 24.64
N LEU A 113 -7.13 -1.68 24.83
CA LEU A 113 -6.30 -0.92 23.89
C LEU A 113 -4.90 -1.52 23.79
N VAL A 114 -4.24 -1.81 24.93
CA VAL A 114 -2.94 -2.49 24.96
C VAL A 114 -3.00 -3.86 24.27
N LEU A 115 -4.07 -4.63 24.49
CA LEU A 115 -4.28 -5.92 23.83
C LEU A 115 -4.37 -5.77 22.31
N ILE A 116 -5.15 -4.80 21.82
CA ILE A 116 -5.30 -4.53 20.38
C ILE A 116 -3.96 -4.10 19.77
N PHE A 117 -3.25 -3.16 20.38
CA PHE A 117 -1.96 -2.70 19.88
C PHE A 117 -0.90 -3.80 19.92
N GLY A 118 -0.87 -4.61 20.98
CA GLY A 118 0.01 -5.79 21.07
C GLY A 118 -0.27 -6.79 19.96
N PHE A 119 -1.55 -7.09 19.70
CA PHE A 119 -1.95 -8.02 18.64
C PHE A 119 -1.66 -7.47 17.24
N ALA A 120 -1.95 -6.19 16.99
CA ALA A 120 -1.65 -5.53 15.72
C ALA A 120 -0.13 -5.47 15.48
N GLY A 121 0.65 -5.12 16.50
CA GLY A 121 2.11 -5.13 16.44
C GLY A 121 2.66 -6.52 16.12
N TYR A 122 2.13 -7.57 16.77
CA TYR A 122 2.49 -8.95 16.50
C TYR A 122 2.21 -9.35 15.04
N LEU A 123 1.05 -8.98 14.49
CA LEU A 123 0.71 -9.28 13.09
C LEU A 123 1.62 -8.55 12.09
N VAL A 124 1.92 -7.27 12.34
CA VAL A 124 2.83 -6.50 11.49
C VAL A 124 4.23 -7.09 11.53
N PHE A 125 4.72 -7.42 12.72
CA PHE A 125 6.04 -8.03 12.88
C PHE A 125 6.15 -9.37 12.14
N ARG A 126 5.13 -10.24 12.24
CA ARG A 126 5.09 -11.48 11.46
C ARG A 126 5.12 -11.24 9.95
N ARG A 127 4.43 -10.21 9.46
CA ARG A 127 4.43 -9.88 8.03
C ARG A 127 5.78 -9.35 7.57
N LEU A 128 6.45 -8.54 8.39
CA LEU A 128 7.78 -8.03 8.08
C LEU A 128 8.81 -9.15 7.95
N GLN A 129 8.78 -10.15 8.84
CA GLN A 129 9.68 -11.30 8.73
C GLN A 129 9.53 -12.06 7.42
N LEU A 130 8.28 -12.24 6.94
CA LEU A 130 8.03 -12.91 5.66
C LEU A 130 8.54 -12.07 4.47
N VAL A 131 8.35 -10.74 4.53
CA VAL A 131 8.84 -9.83 3.48
C VAL A 131 10.36 -9.79 3.49
N GLU A 132 11.02 -9.85 4.64
CA GLU A 132 12.48 -9.85 4.73
C GLU A 132 13.09 -11.07 4.04
N GLU A 133 12.52 -12.25 4.22
CA GLU A 133 12.96 -13.46 3.50
C GLU A 133 12.74 -13.34 1.99
N GLU A 134 11.62 -12.75 1.56
CA GLU A 134 11.28 -12.58 0.15
C GLU A 134 12.17 -11.53 -0.53
N VAL A 135 12.45 -10.42 0.18
CA VAL A 135 13.40 -9.40 -0.26
C VAL A 135 14.79 -10.00 -0.37
N ARG A 136 15.25 -10.79 0.62
CA ARG A 136 16.56 -11.43 0.54
C ARG A 136 16.69 -12.34 -0.68
N ARG A 137 15.67 -13.15 -0.98
CA ARG A 137 15.64 -13.96 -2.22
C ARG A 137 15.64 -13.10 -3.48
N SER A 138 14.87 -12.02 -3.52
CA SER A 138 14.84 -11.12 -4.68
C SER A 138 16.17 -10.40 -4.91
N VAL A 139 16.89 -10.04 -3.84
CA VAL A 139 18.22 -9.42 -3.91
C VAL A 139 19.25 -10.44 -4.41
N GLU A 140 19.15 -11.70 -3.98
CA GLU A 140 19.99 -12.79 -4.48
C GLU A 140 19.76 -13.01 -5.99
N GLN A 141 18.49 -13.05 -6.43
CA GLN A 141 18.13 -13.17 -7.84
C GLN A 141 18.58 -11.95 -8.67
N ALA A 142 18.40 -10.75 -8.13
CA ALA A 142 18.85 -9.53 -8.78
C ALA A 142 20.38 -9.49 -8.94
N ARG A 143 21.15 -10.00 -7.96
CA ARG A 143 22.60 -10.14 -8.09
C ARG A 143 22.99 -11.07 -9.23
N VAL A 144 22.33 -12.22 -9.36
CA VAL A 144 22.57 -13.16 -10.47
C VAL A 144 22.30 -12.48 -11.81
N HIS A 145 21.20 -11.75 -11.95
CA HIS A 145 20.88 -11.04 -13.18
C HIS A 145 21.83 -9.87 -13.49
N VAL A 146 22.36 -9.18 -12.48
CA VAL A 146 23.39 -8.14 -12.68
C VAL A 146 24.71 -8.76 -13.14
N GLU A 147 25.07 -9.94 -12.61
CA GLU A 147 26.28 -10.66 -13.02
C GLU A 147 26.15 -11.20 -14.45
N GLU A 148 24.98 -11.73 -14.82
CA GLU A 148 24.66 -12.13 -16.20
C GLU A 148 24.67 -10.93 -17.15
N ALA A 149 24.07 -9.81 -16.76
CA ALA A 149 24.09 -8.57 -17.55
C ALA A 149 25.50 -8.00 -17.71
N GLY A 150 26.35 -8.09 -16.67
CA GLY A 150 27.76 -7.72 -16.75
C GLY A 150 28.52 -8.58 -17.74
N LYS A 151 28.30 -9.90 -17.72
CA LYS A 151 28.92 -10.84 -18.65
C LYS A 151 28.47 -10.60 -20.10
N LEU A 152 27.19 -10.33 -20.33
CA LEU A 152 26.65 -9.95 -21.64
C LEU A 152 27.20 -8.60 -22.12
N ALA A 153 27.35 -7.62 -21.23
CA ALA A 153 27.95 -6.33 -21.59
C ALA A 153 29.44 -6.48 -21.96
N GLU A 154 30.17 -7.37 -21.29
CA GLU A 154 31.57 -7.67 -21.61
C GLU A 154 31.69 -8.43 -22.93
N GLU A 155 30.76 -9.35 -23.22
CA GLU A 155 30.65 -10.03 -24.51
C GLU A 155 30.34 -9.06 -25.66
N ILE A 156 29.38 -8.14 -25.48
CA ILE A 156 29.07 -7.08 -26.46
C ILE A 156 30.27 -6.16 -26.67
N ARG A 157 31.03 -5.84 -25.61
CA ARG A 157 32.26 -5.05 -25.74
C ARG A 157 33.35 -5.79 -26.52
N GLY A 158 33.42 -7.11 -26.38
CA GLY A 158 34.27 -7.97 -27.20
C GLY A 158 33.89 -7.91 -28.68
N TYR A 159 32.61 -8.13 -29.01
CA TYR A 159 32.11 -8.06 -30.40
C TYR A 159 32.17 -6.65 -31.00
N GLY A 160 31.96 -5.61 -30.20
CA GLY A 160 32.05 -4.21 -30.65
C GLY A 160 33.45 -3.82 -31.14
N GLY A 161 34.50 -4.45 -30.60
CA GLY A 161 35.87 -4.26 -31.08
C GLY A 161 36.11 -4.85 -32.49
N GLU A 162 35.42 -5.93 -32.84
CA GLU A 162 35.51 -6.58 -34.16
C GLU A 162 34.49 -6.01 -35.17
N ALA A 163 33.37 -5.45 -34.71
CA ALA A 163 32.37 -4.80 -35.56
C ALA A 163 32.74 -3.36 -35.98
N ASP A 164 33.56 -2.66 -35.20
CA ASP A 164 34.09 -1.34 -35.57
C ASP A 164 35.14 -1.42 -36.69
N GLU A 165 35.79 -2.57 -36.89
CA GLU A 165 36.79 -2.78 -37.94
C GLU A 165 36.20 -2.70 -39.38
N PRO A 166 35.08 -3.37 -39.71
CA PRO A 166 34.44 -3.24 -41.02
C PRO A 166 33.72 -1.90 -41.22
N LEU A 167 33.21 -1.26 -40.15
CA LEU A 167 32.53 0.05 -40.24
C LEU A 167 33.50 1.20 -40.51
N ARG A 168 34.77 1.08 -40.09
CA ARG A 168 35.82 2.06 -40.41
C ARG A 168 36.17 2.11 -41.90
N GLY A 169 35.79 1.09 -42.67
CA GLY A 169 35.95 1.02 -44.12
C GLY A 169 34.74 1.50 -44.92
N MET A 170 33.59 1.77 -44.28
CA MET A 170 32.39 2.27 -44.94
C MET A 170 32.44 3.79 -45.09
N ASP A 171 32.26 4.26 -46.33
CA ASP A 171 32.37 5.66 -46.68
C ASP A 171 31.27 6.49 -45.98
N SER A 172 31.68 7.60 -45.36
CA SER A 172 30.85 8.48 -44.53
C SER A 172 29.58 9.02 -45.23
N THR A 173 29.54 8.95 -46.56
CA THR A 173 28.42 9.33 -47.41
C THR A 173 27.28 8.32 -47.44
N GLU A 174 27.54 7.01 -47.37
CA GLU A 174 26.48 5.99 -47.30
C GLU A 174 25.76 6.01 -45.94
N LEU A 175 26.50 6.20 -44.85
CA LEU A 175 25.95 6.37 -43.50
C LEU A 175 25.10 7.63 -43.36
N ALA A 176 25.48 8.72 -44.03
CA ALA A 176 24.70 9.94 -44.06
C ALA A 176 23.37 9.76 -44.82
N PHE A 177 23.37 8.98 -45.92
CA PHE A 177 22.19 8.73 -46.75
C PHE A 177 21.14 7.85 -46.06
N ALA A 178 21.57 6.83 -45.32
CA ALA A 178 20.65 6.01 -44.51
C ALA A 178 20.01 6.82 -43.37
N ARG A 179 20.75 7.77 -42.79
CA ARG A 179 20.28 8.60 -41.68
C ARG A 179 19.30 9.69 -42.13
N THR A 180 19.45 10.24 -43.33
CA THR A 180 18.52 11.25 -43.88
C THR A 180 17.22 10.63 -44.37
N GLN A 181 17.26 9.44 -44.98
CA GLN A 181 16.05 8.79 -45.51
C GLN A 181 15.05 8.40 -44.40
N ILE A 182 15.55 8.02 -43.22
CA ILE A 182 14.71 7.68 -42.05
C ILE A 182 14.18 8.96 -41.35
N GLY A 183 14.94 10.06 -41.36
CA GLY A 183 14.55 11.31 -40.72
C GLY A 183 13.47 12.11 -41.46
N GLU A 184 13.38 11.98 -42.79
CA GLU A 184 12.50 12.82 -43.60
C GLU A 184 11.03 12.35 -43.62
N GLU A 185 10.77 11.06 -43.40
CA GLU A 185 9.40 10.51 -43.33
C GLU A 185 8.69 10.86 -42.01
N ILE A 186 9.44 11.07 -40.91
CA ILE A 186 8.88 11.29 -39.57
C ILE A 186 8.66 12.79 -39.28
N SER A 187 9.34 13.69 -39.99
CA SER A 187 9.35 15.13 -39.74
C SER A 187 8.08 15.87 -40.20
N ARG A 188 7.20 15.25 -41.01
CA ARG A 188 6.09 16.00 -41.62
C ARG A 188 4.90 16.32 -40.71
N VAL A 189 4.59 15.55 -39.65
CA VAL A 189 3.60 15.95 -38.61
C VAL A 189 3.83 15.16 -37.29
N PRO A 190 4.41 15.74 -36.23
CA PRO A 190 4.75 15.02 -34.98
C PRO A 190 3.57 14.45 -34.18
N GLY A 191 2.32 14.73 -34.54
CA GLY A 191 1.13 14.22 -33.85
C GLY A 191 0.28 13.20 -34.63
N ARG A 192 0.37 13.17 -35.96
CA ARG A 192 -0.49 12.31 -36.80
C ARG A 192 0.13 10.96 -37.10
N ALA A 193 1.45 10.93 -37.32
CA ALA A 193 2.18 9.69 -37.58
C ALA A 193 2.19 8.76 -36.36
N GLY A 194 2.36 9.33 -35.15
CA GLY A 194 2.29 8.58 -33.90
C GLY A 194 0.91 7.95 -33.68
N ALA A 195 -0.18 8.70 -33.90
CA ALA A 195 -1.53 8.19 -33.75
C ALA A 195 -1.85 7.03 -34.72
N SER A 196 -1.38 7.11 -35.97
CA SER A 196 -1.55 6.03 -36.95
C SER A 196 -0.74 4.78 -36.57
N ALA A 197 0.50 4.95 -36.12
CA ALA A 197 1.34 3.82 -35.70
C ALA A 197 0.79 3.13 -34.45
N ILE A 198 0.24 3.91 -33.50
CA ILE A 198 -0.45 3.38 -32.32
C ILE A 198 -1.70 2.61 -32.74
N ALA A 199 -2.51 3.16 -33.65
CA ALA A 199 -3.73 2.49 -34.14
C ALA A 199 -3.40 1.15 -34.82
N GLU A 200 -2.36 1.11 -35.64
CA GLU A 200 -1.88 -0.12 -36.28
C GLU A 200 -1.38 -1.15 -35.26
N ALA A 201 -0.59 -0.72 -34.27
CA ALA A 201 -0.10 -1.61 -33.20
C ALA A 201 -1.25 -2.19 -32.36
N ARG A 202 -2.30 -1.41 -32.11
CA ARG A 202 -3.53 -1.85 -31.43
C ARG A 202 -4.38 -2.78 -32.28
N GLN A 203 -4.48 -2.53 -33.58
CA GLN A 203 -5.18 -3.42 -34.49
C GLN A 203 -4.53 -4.82 -34.49
N LEU A 204 -3.19 -4.90 -34.55
CA LEU A 204 -2.48 -6.17 -34.46
C LEU A 204 -2.69 -6.90 -33.12
N GLU A 205 -2.88 -6.14 -32.03
CA GLU A 205 -3.24 -6.69 -30.71
C GLU A 205 -4.64 -7.31 -30.72
N GLU A 206 -5.61 -6.65 -31.35
CA GLU A 206 -6.99 -7.14 -31.50
C GLU A 206 -7.06 -8.38 -32.40
N GLU A 207 -6.23 -8.42 -33.45
CA GLU A 207 -6.08 -9.57 -34.34
C GLU A 207 -5.36 -10.77 -33.69
N GLY A 208 -4.86 -10.63 -32.45
CA GLY A 208 -4.12 -11.67 -31.73
C GLY A 208 -2.69 -11.91 -32.24
N ARG A 209 -2.19 -11.05 -33.14
CA ARG A 209 -0.83 -11.10 -33.70
C ARG A 209 0.15 -10.42 -32.76
N LEU A 210 0.28 -10.98 -31.55
CA LEU A 210 0.99 -10.36 -30.44
C LEU A 210 2.49 -10.11 -30.75
N SER A 211 3.15 -11.00 -31.48
CA SER A 211 4.58 -10.83 -31.85
C SER A 211 4.80 -9.61 -32.74
N GLU A 212 3.95 -9.43 -33.74
CA GLU A 212 4.03 -8.30 -34.67
C GLU A 212 3.63 -6.98 -34.01
N SER A 213 2.64 -7.02 -33.13
CA SER A 213 2.27 -5.86 -32.30
C SER A 213 3.46 -5.43 -31.42
N ILE A 214 4.19 -6.36 -30.81
CA ILE A 214 5.40 -6.06 -30.02
C ILE A 214 6.49 -5.40 -30.87
N GLU A 215 6.76 -5.91 -32.08
CA GLU A 215 7.73 -5.28 -32.99
C GLU A 215 7.30 -3.87 -33.38
N ARG A 216 6.01 -3.65 -33.63
CA ARG A 216 5.48 -2.33 -33.95
C ARG A 216 5.64 -1.37 -32.78
N TRP A 217 5.35 -1.81 -31.55
CA TRP A 217 5.57 -1.00 -30.35
C TRP A 217 7.06 -0.70 -30.10
N LYS A 218 7.97 -1.64 -30.38
CA LYS A 218 9.43 -1.39 -30.31
C LYS A 218 9.84 -0.29 -31.28
N HIS A 219 9.36 -0.35 -32.51
CA HIS A 219 9.64 0.69 -33.50
C HIS A 219 9.10 2.07 -33.06
N ILE A 220 7.90 2.13 -32.47
CA ILE A 220 7.34 3.37 -31.91
C ILE A 220 8.22 3.89 -30.76
N ALA A 221 8.67 3.02 -29.86
CA ALA A 221 9.54 3.40 -28.75
C ALA A 221 10.85 4.01 -29.23
N THR A 222 11.55 3.35 -30.17
CA THR A 222 12.84 3.83 -30.72
C THR A 222 12.71 5.16 -31.45
N VAL A 223 11.59 5.38 -32.16
CA VAL A 223 11.34 6.66 -32.87
C VAL A 223 10.96 7.78 -31.89
N ALA A 224 10.23 7.45 -30.83
CA ALA A 224 9.80 8.41 -29.83
C ALA A 224 10.91 8.78 -28.82
N GLU A 225 11.89 7.90 -28.61
CA GLU A 225 12.99 8.12 -27.69
C GLU A 225 13.79 9.38 -28.05
N GLY A 226 13.84 10.33 -27.13
CA GLY A 226 14.50 11.63 -27.32
C GLY A 226 13.65 12.72 -28.00
N ASN A 227 12.51 12.38 -28.60
CA ASN A 227 11.58 13.33 -29.20
C ASN A 227 10.26 13.48 -28.43
N ASN A 228 9.77 12.40 -27.82
CA ASN A 228 8.52 12.34 -27.06
C ASN A 228 8.58 11.22 -26.00
N ASP A 229 9.12 11.54 -24.83
CA ASP A 229 9.36 10.58 -23.74
C ASP A 229 8.06 9.92 -23.23
N GLU A 230 6.93 10.62 -23.28
CA GLU A 230 5.63 10.06 -22.87
C GLU A 230 5.19 8.93 -23.81
N LEU A 231 5.38 9.13 -25.12
CA LEU A 231 5.06 8.11 -26.13
C LEU A 231 6.03 6.92 -26.04
N ALA A 232 7.31 7.17 -25.80
CA ALA A 232 8.30 6.11 -25.57
C ALA A 232 7.95 5.26 -24.34
N ALA A 233 7.61 5.91 -23.21
CA ALA A 233 7.20 5.23 -21.99
C ALA A 233 5.93 4.38 -22.19
N LEU A 234 4.94 4.90 -22.94
CA LEU A 234 3.73 4.17 -23.28
C LEU A 234 4.03 2.94 -24.15
N ALA A 235 4.94 3.07 -25.11
CA ALA A 235 5.36 1.98 -25.96
C ALA A 235 6.08 0.88 -25.17
N PHE A 236 7.04 1.24 -24.30
CA PHE A 236 7.73 0.28 -23.44
C PHE A 236 6.78 -0.46 -22.50
N ARG A 237 5.81 0.24 -21.90
CA ARG A 237 4.78 -0.40 -21.09
C ARG A 237 3.95 -1.41 -21.88
N SER A 238 3.52 -1.03 -23.09
CA SER A 238 2.72 -1.90 -23.97
C SER A 238 3.50 -3.14 -24.39
N ILE A 239 4.81 -3.02 -24.66
CA ILE A 239 5.69 -4.17 -24.95
C ILE A 239 5.71 -5.14 -23.75
N GLY A 240 5.82 -4.64 -22.53
CA GLY A 240 5.80 -5.47 -21.32
C GLY A 240 4.50 -6.26 -21.18
N ASP A 241 3.36 -5.57 -21.28
CA ASP A 241 2.03 -6.18 -21.16
C ASP A 241 1.79 -7.25 -22.25
N LEU A 242 2.19 -6.97 -23.50
CA LEU A 242 2.05 -7.89 -24.61
C LEU A 242 3.00 -9.09 -24.53
N SER A 243 4.24 -8.89 -24.08
CA SER A 243 5.22 -9.96 -23.89
C SER A 243 4.75 -10.95 -22.83
N GLU A 244 4.13 -10.45 -21.75
CA GLU A 244 3.53 -11.31 -20.73
C GLU A 244 2.38 -12.13 -21.32
N ARG A 245 1.47 -11.49 -22.06
CA ARG A 245 0.35 -12.19 -22.74
C ARG A 245 0.83 -13.25 -23.72
N LEU A 246 1.85 -12.94 -24.52
CA LEU A 246 2.45 -13.89 -25.46
C LEU A 246 3.03 -15.09 -24.70
N SER A 247 3.78 -14.86 -23.61
CA SER A 247 4.36 -15.94 -22.79
C SER A 247 3.30 -16.86 -22.18
N ARG A 248 2.13 -16.30 -21.81
CA ARG A 248 1.00 -17.07 -21.29
C ARG A 248 0.28 -17.88 -22.38
N SER A 249 0.25 -17.39 -23.61
CA SER A 249 -0.40 -18.08 -24.74
C SER A 249 0.40 -19.28 -25.28
N VAL A 250 1.71 -19.31 -25.04
CA VAL A 250 2.60 -20.40 -25.47
C VAL A 250 2.64 -21.57 -24.47
N ARG A 251 2.14 -21.38 -23.24
CA ARG A 251 2.00 -22.45 -22.22
C ARG A 251 0.70 -23.21 -22.37
#